data_AF-A0A535HPV7-F1
#
_entry.id   AF-A0A535HPV7-F1
#
_cell.length_a   1.000
_cell.length_b   1.000
_cell.length_c   1.000
_cell.angle_alpha   90.00
_cell.angle_beta   90.00
_cell.angle_gamma   90.00
#
_symmetry.space_group_name_H-M   'P 1'
#
loop_
_entity.id
_entity.type
_entity.pdbx_description
1 polymer ?
#
loop_
_entity_poly.entity_id
_entity_poly.type
_entity_poly.pdbx_seq_one_letter_code
_entity_poly.pdbx_strand_id
1 'polypeptide(L)' 'MAQDIRPDWDSYFMRIAAEVALRSTCTRANVGAVVTKDRRILT' A
#
# COMPACT_ATOMS: atom_id res chain seq x y z
N MET A 1 13.77 -1.29 20.90
CA MET A 1 12.86 -0.14 21.13
C MET A 1 12.16 0.14 19.82
N ALA A 2 10.97 -0.43 19.62
CA ALA A 2 10.16 -0.09 18.45
C ALA A 2 9.49 1.25 18.76
N GLN A 3 10.18 2.32 18.45
CA GLN A 3 9.62 3.66 18.39
C GLN A 3 8.40 3.61 17.46
N ASP A 4 7.21 3.84 18.02
CA ASP A 4 5.94 3.99 17.31
C ASP A 4 5.95 5.28 16.48
N ILE A 5 6.84 5.32 15.49
CA ILE A 5 6.86 6.35 14.48
C ILE A 5 5.77 5.96 13.50
N ARG A 6 4.60 6.61 13.62
CA ARG A 6 3.57 6.49 12.60
C ARG A 6 4.23 6.84 11.25
N PRO A 7 4.20 5.91 10.27
CA PRO A 7 4.73 6.20 8.96
C PRO A 7 3.97 7.38 8.35
N ASP A 8 4.65 8.14 7.50
CA ASP A 8 4.00 9.13 6.66
C ASP A 8 2.96 8.45 5.75
N TRP A 9 2.04 9.26 5.23
CA TRP A 9 0.92 8.76 4.43
C TRP A 9 1.37 8.08 3.15
N ASP A 10 2.42 8.57 2.50
CA ASP A 10 2.89 8.00 1.24
C ASP A 10 3.49 6.61 1.47
N SER A 11 4.37 6.47 2.46
CA SER A 11 4.90 5.16 2.87
C SER A 11 3.81 4.21 3.31
N TYR A 12 2.79 4.70 4.03
CA TYR A 12 1.66 3.89 4.46
C TYR A 12 0.86 3.34 3.26
N PHE A 13 0.47 4.20 2.31
CA PHE A 13 -0.29 3.78 1.13
C PHE A 13 0.52 2.90 0.18
N MET A 14 1.81 3.20 0.00
CA MET A 14 2.69 2.37 -0.82
C MET A 14 2.85 0.95 -0.25
N ARG A 15 2.95 0.80 1.08
CA ARG A 15 2.97 -0.52 1.72
C ARG A 15 1.68 -1.29 1.45
N ILE A 16 0.53 -0.63 1.49
CA ILE A 16 -0.76 -1.27 1.19
C ILE A 16 -0.80 -1.67 -0.30
N ALA A 17 -0.34 -0.82 -1.22
CA ALA A 17 -0.28 -1.15 -2.64
C ALA A 17 0.61 -2.38 -2.91
N ALA A 18 1.75 -2.49 -2.22
CA ALA A 18 2.60 -3.67 -2.29
C ALA A 18 1.92 -4.93 -1.74
N GLU A 19 1.19 -4.82 -0.63
CA GLU A 19 0.44 -5.94 -0.05
C GLU A 19 -0.68 -6.42 -0.99
N VAL A 20 -1.39 -5.48 -1.62
CA VAL A 20 -2.41 -5.79 -2.64
C VAL A 20 -1.78 -6.49 -3.84
N ALA A 21 -0.56 -6.10 -4.23
CA ALA A 21 0.16 -6.74 -5.32
C ALA A 21 0.45 -8.23 -5.06
N LEU A 22 0.59 -8.66 -3.80
CA LEU A 22 0.81 -10.08 -3.46
C LEU A 22 -0.36 -10.99 -3.84
N ARG A 23 -1.56 -10.43 -4.04
CA ARG A 23 -2.74 -11.17 -4.50
C ARG A 23 -2.81 -11.33 -6.01
N SER A 24 -1.88 -10.72 -6.75
CA SER A 24 -1.78 -10.90 -8.20
C SER A 24 -1.44 -12.35 -8.53
N THR A 25 -2.05 -12.87 -9.60
CA THR A 25 -1.76 -14.19 -10.17
C THR A 25 -0.85 -14.13 -11.38
N CYS A 26 -0.44 -12.94 -11.81
CA CYS A 26 0.46 -12.76 -12.94
C CYS A 26 1.88 -13.24 -12.60
N THR A 27 2.41 -14.16 -13.40
CA THR A 27 3.75 -14.73 -13.19
C THR A 27 4.90 -13.80 -13.58
N ARG A 28 4.61 -12.74 -14.34
CA ARG A 28 5.62 -11.81 -14.85
C ARG A 28 5.81 -10.58 -13.97
N ALA A 29 4.72 -10.01 -13.47
CA ALA A 29 4.74 -8.80 -12.65
C ALA A 29 3.54 -8.80 -11.70
N ASN A 30 3.82 -8.69 -10.41
CA ASN A 30 2.79 -8.54 -9.38
C ASN A 30 2.54 -7.05 -9.17
N VAL A 31 1.41 -6.56 -9.67
CA VAL A 31 1.04 -5.15 -9.63
C VAL A 31 -0.14 -4.97 -8.68
N GLY A 32 -0.06 -3.94 -7.85
CA GLY A 32 -1.12 -3.50 -6.94
C GLY A 32 -1.25 -1.99 -6.99
N ALA A 33 -2.46 -1.49 -6.85
CA ALA A 33 -2.77 -0.07 -6.87
C ALA A 33 -3.78 0.27 -5.77
N VAL A 34 -3.64 1.47 -5.20
CA VAL A 34 -4.54 2.00 -4.17
C VAL A 34 -4.91 3.41 -4.59
N VAL A 35 -6.21 3.69 -4.69
CA VAL A 35 -6.71 5.04 -4.99
C VAL A 35 -7.03 5.73 -3.68
N THR A 36 -6.41 6.89 -3.46
CA THR A 36 -6.57 7.67 -2.24
C THR A 36 -7.10 9.07 -2.56
N LYS A 37 -7.88 9.61 -1.62
CA LYS A 37 -8.32 11.01 -1.63
C LYS A 37 -8.38 11.49 -0.19
N ASP A 38 -7.84 12.68 0.10
CA ASP A 38 -7.85 13.27 1.44
C ASP A 38 -7.36 12.32 2.55
N ARG A 39 -6.30 11.54 2.25
CA ARG A 39 -5.69 10.54 3.14
C ARG A 39 -6.62 9.37 3.51
N ARG A 40 -7.60 9.08 2.66
CA ARG A 40 -8.49 7.93 2.78
C ARG A 40 -8.43 7.08 1.51
N ILE A 41 -8.45 5.77 1.68
CA ILE A 41 -8.60 4.83 0.56
C ILE A 41 -10.06 4.86 0.09
N LEU A 42 -10.25 5.04 -1.21
CA LEU A 42 -11.57 4.96 -1.82
C LEU A 42 -12.02 3.49 -1.87
N THR A 43 -13.26 3.26 -1.46
CA THR A 43 -13.95 1.96 -1.52
C THR A 43 -15.00 1.98 -2.60
#